data_AF-A0AAU7A5N4-F1
#
_entry.id   AF-A0AAU7A5N4-F1
#
_cell.length_a   1.000
_cell.length_b   1.000
_cell.length_c   1.000
_cell.angle_alpha   90.00
_cell.angle_beta   90.00
_cell.angle_gamma   90.00
#
_symmetry.space_group_name_H-M   'P 1'
#
loop_
_entity.id
_entity.type
_entity.pdbx_description
1 polymer ?
#
loop_
_entity_poly.entity_id
_entity_poly.type
_entity_poly.pdbx_seq_one_letter_code
_entity_poly.pdbx_strand_id
1 'polypeptide(L)'
;MNRVYLDYNASAPLREEAREAMVHAMALAGNPSSVHAEGRQARAIVETARQQVAAALGAQGADVIFTSGATEAAGLALNGRGIRCADIEHEAVSSWCQSDLSCGLDGGVACEAPEATALQLANSETGILQQLPEGLALCDMTQAFGKLPVAFHWTGANMALVSAHKIGGPKGVGALIVKRGTEVAAQIKGGGQEMGRRSGTENVIGIAGFGAAAEAAQRDLADGVWKQVEKLRNILEKAVAQSASETIFVGQGGRRLPNTSYMISEGWRGETQVMQMDLAGFSVSAGSACSSGKVKRSRVLQAMGFSAEQAACALRVSLGPQNKQEDIERFVEVWGAHQHRLQGRRRSA
;
A
#
# COMPACT_ATOMS: atom_id res chain seq x y z
N MET A 1 -28.91 -1.97 5.37
CA MET A 1 -27.95 -2.91 4.74
C MET A 1 -26.57 -2.65 5.33
N ASN A 2 -25.77 -3.69 5.56
CA ASN A 2 -24.40 -3.52 6.07
C ASN A 2 -23.50 -2.91 5.00
N ARG A 3 -22.57 -2.04 5.42
CA ARG A 3 -21.59 -1.41 4.54
C ARG A 3 -20.50 -2.41 4.17
N VAL A 4 -20.10 -2.43 2.91
CA VAL A 4 -19.02 -3.27 2.38
C VAL A 4 -17.78 -2.41 2.16
N TYR A 5 -16.67 -2.77 2.79
CA TYR A 5 -15.41 -2.05 2.66
C TYR A 5 -14.57 -2.65 1.52
N LEU A 6 -14.30 -1.87 0.48
CA LEU A 6 -13.55 -2.24 -0.73
C LEU A 6 -12.44 -1.21 -1.04
N ASP A 7 -11.86 -0.59 0.00
CA ASP A 7 -10.77 0.38 -0.11
C ASP A 7 -9.53 -0.02 0.71
N TYR A 8 -9.22 -1.32 0.76
CA TYR A 8 -8.07 -1.88 1.49
C TYR A 8 -6.71 -1.33 1.04
N ASN A 9 -6.58 -0.87 -0.21
CA ASN A 9 -5.34 -0.23 -0.66
C ASN A 9 -5.14 1.15 -0.04
N ALA A 10 -6.19 1.83 0.42
CA ALA A 10 -6.06 3.06 1.20
C ALA A 10 -5.65 2.74 2.65
N SER A 11 -6.39 1.89 3.34
CA SER A 11 -6.08 1.42 4.71
C SER A 11 -6.79 0.10 4.98
N ALA A 12 -6.13 -0.84 5.67
CA ALA A 12 -6.79 -2.05 6.13
C ALA A 12 -7.43 -1.82 7.52
N PRO A 13 -8.55 -2.50 7.85
CA PRO A 13 -9.07 -2.54 9.21
C PRO A 13 -8.01 -3.04 10.21
N LEU A 14 -8.03 -2.50 11.43
CA LEU A 14 -7.14 -2.94 12.50
C LEU A 14 -7.45 -4.40 12.85
N ARG A 15 -6.43 -5.27 12.80
CA ARG A 15 -6.51 -6.67 13.22
C ARG A 15 -6.63 -6.79 14.73
N GLU A 16 -7.22 -7.89 15.18
CA GLU A 16 -7.37 -8.12 16.61
C GLU A 16 -6.02 -8.37 17.29
N GLU A 17 -5.11 -9.12 16.64
CA GLU A 17 -3.76 -9.35 17.18
C GLU A 17 -2.98 -8.05 17.37
N ALA A 18 -3.15 -7.10 16.43
CA ALA A 18 -2.56 -5.77 16.54
C ALA A 18 -3.19 -4.97 17.68
N ARG A 19 -4.51 -5.05 17.85
CA ARG A 19 -5.23 -4.39 18.96
C ARG A 19 -4.77 -4.92 20.31
N GLU A 20 -4.72 -6.23 20.48
CA GLU A 20 -4.31 -6.88 21.73
C GLU A 20 -2.87 -6.49 22.10
N ALA A 21 -1.94 -6.53 21.13
CA ALA A 21 -0.56 -6.11 21.32
C ALA A 21 -0.45 -4.62 21.74
N MET A 22 -1.25 -3.74 21.12
CA MET A 22 -1.32 -2.33 21.49
C MET A 22 -1.85 -2.13 22.92
N VAL A 23 -2.93 -2.82 23.29
CA VAL A 23 -3.53 -2.75 24.63
C VAL A 23 -2.53 -3.24 25.69
N HIS A 24 -1.82 -4.33 25.42
CA HIS A 24 -0.76 -4.81 26.29
C HIS A 24 0.35 -3.77 26.46
N ALA A 25 0.83 -3.17 25.37
CA ALA A 25 1.86 -2.13 25.42
C ALA A 25 1.40 -0.87 26.18
N MET A 26 0.12 -0.47 26.06
CA MET A 26 -0.47 0.65 26.81
C MET A 26 -0.45 0.44 28.33
N ALA A 27 -0.46 -0.80 28.80
CA ALA A 27 -0.43 -1.10 30.22
C ALA A 27 0.96 -0.88 30.86
N LEU A 28 2.01 -0.68 30.06
CA LEU A 28 3.37 -0.45 30.54
C LEU A 28 3.72 1.04 30.56
N ALA A 29 4.40 1.49 31.63
CA ALA A 29 4.78 2.89 31.83
C ALA A 29 6.21 3.23 31.36
N GLY A 30 7.01 2.23 31.01
CA GLY A 30 8.45 2.39 30.77
C GLY A 30 8.80 3.13 29.49
N ASN A 31 9.84 3.97 29.54
CA ASN A 31 10.51 4.50 28.36
C ASN A 31 11.60 3.50 27.92
N PRO A 32 11.64 3.04 26.65
CA PRO A 32 12.64 2.08 26.15
C PRO A 32 14.10 2.52 26.33
N SER A 33 14.34 3.83 26.43
CA SER A 33 15.67 4.41 26.68
C SER A 33 16.12 4.29 28.14
N SER A 34 15.21 3.96 29.07
CA SER A 34 15.52 3.83 30.49
C SER A 34 16.14 2.48 30.84
N VAL A 35 17.12 2.49 31.77
CA VAL A 35 17.83 1.28 32.19
C VAL A 35 17.12 0.46 33.28
N HIS A 36 16.08 1.01 33.93
CA HIS A 36 15.31 0.32 34.98
C HIS A 36 14.34 -0.73 34.41
N ALA A 37 13.68 -1.50 35.28
CA ALA A 37 12.91 -2.69 34.89
C ALA A 37 11.82 -2.39 33.85
N GLU A 38 11.03 -1.34 34.07
CA GLU A 38 9.94 -0.92 33.19
C GLU A 38 10.48 -0.47 31.83
N GLY A 39 11.61 0.25 31.81
CA GLY A 39 12.26 0.65 30.56
C GLY A 39 12.76 -0.55 29.76
N ARG A 40 13.35 -1.55 30.42
CA ARG A 40 13.76 -2.80 29.79
C ARG A 40 12.56 -3.60 29.24
N GLN A 41 11.42 -3.60 29.94
CA GLN A 41 10.19 -4.23 29.44
C GLN A 41 9.68 -3.53 28.17
N ALA A 42 9.61 -2.20 28.15
CA ALA A 42 9.21 -1.44 26.98
C ALA A 42 10.17 -1.64 25.80
N ARG A 43 11.48 -1.69 26.06
CA ARG A 43 12.49 -2.02 25.04
C ARG A 43 12.31 -3.43 24.48
N ALA A 44 11.99 -4.42 25.31
CA ALA A 44 11.75 -5.78 24.85
C ALA A 44 10.58 -5.86 23.85
N ILE A 45 9.52 -5.06 24.04
CA ILE A 45 8.41 -4.94 23.07
C ILE A 45 8.91 -4.40 21.74
N VAL A 46 9.68 -3.32 21.75
CA VAL A 46 10.22 -2.71 20.52
C VAL A 46 11.09 -3.71 19.76
N GLU A 47 11.99 -4.41 20.44
CA GLU A 47 12.88 -5.40 19.81
C GLU A 47 12.14 -6.64 19.31
N THR A 48 11.11 -7.10 20.03
CA THR A 48 10.23 -8.19 19.57
C THR A 48 9.51 -7.80 18.28
N ALA A 49 8.91 -6.61 18.25
CA ALA A 49 8.25 -6.11 17.04
C ALA A 49 9.22 -5.91 15.88
N ARG A 50 10.45 -5.45 16.17
CA ARG A 50 11.53 -5.33 15.17
C ARG A 50 11.86 -6.68 14.54
N GLN A 51 11.96 -7.73 15.36
CA GLN A 51 12.17 -9.11 14.89
C GLN A 51 10.98 -9.65 14.09
N GLN A 52 9.74 -9.40 14.53
CA GLN A 52 8.53 -9.80 13.80
C GLN A 52 8.47 -9.15 12.42
N VAL A 53 8.70 -7.83 12.32
CA VAL A 53 8.73 -7.11 11.03
C VAL A 53 9.87 -7.62 10.15
N ALA A 54 11.07 -7.80 10.70
CA ALA A 54 12.22 -8.31 9.95
C ALA A 54 11.97 -9.73 9.44
N ALA A 55 11.44 -10.63 10.25
CA ALA A 55 11.10 -11.99 9.84
C ALA A 55 10.02 -12.00 8.77
N ALA A 56 8.94 -11.22 8.97
CA ALA A 56 7.84 -11.13 8.04
C ALA A 56 8.22 -10.51 6.69
N LEU A 57 9.21 -9.62 6.65
CA LEU A 57 9.68 -9.07 5.37
C LEU A 57 10.86 -9.86 4.79
N GLY A 58 11.35 -10.90 5.45
CA GLY A 58 12.59 -11.58 5.06
C GLY A 58 13.79 -10.62 5.02
N ALA A 59 13.90 -9.79 6.05
CA ALA A 59 14.89 -8.73 6.22
C ALA A 59 15.79 -8.95 7.45
N GLN A 60 16.00 -10.20 7.89
CA GLN A 60 16.77 -10.53 9.10
C GLN A 60 18.24 -10.05 9.06
N GLY A 61 18.79 -9.83 7.87
CA GLY A 61 20.13 -9.27 7.65
C GLY A 61 20.18 -7.74 7.49
N ALA A 62 19.04 -7.05 7.61
CA ALA A 62 18.90 -5.60 7.43
C ALA A 62 18.59 -4.89 8.75
N ASP A 63 18.80 -3.58 8.77
CA ASP A 63 18.35 -2.73 9.86
C ASP A 63 16.90 -2.34 9.61
N VAL A 64 16.04 -2.50 10.62
CA VAL A 64 14.64 -2.02 10.60
C VAL A 64 14.61 -0.74 11.43
N ILE A 65 14.21 0.37 10.83
CA ILE A 65 14.13 1.69 11.47
C ILE A 65 12.65 2.08 11.53
N PHE A 66 12.08 2.19 12.72
CA PHE A 66 10.68 2.60 12.87
C PHE A 66 10.51 4.10 12.60
N THR A 67 9.43 4.42 11.87
CA THR A 67 9.02 5.80 11.52
C THR A 67 7.52 5.96 11.79
N SER A 68 6.97 7.16 11.62
CA SER A 68 5.50 7.39 11.71
C SER A 68 4.70 6.83 10.52
N GLY A 69 5.37 6.31 9.49
CA GLY A 69 4.73 5.75 8.31
C GLY A 69 5.66 5.72 7.10
N ALA A 70 5.19 5.14 5.98
CA ALA A 70 5.95 5.09 4.73
C ALA A 70 6.36 6.48 4.21
N THR A 71 5.56 7.52 4.46
CA THR A 71 5.91 8.91 4.06
C THR A 71 7.14 9.44 4.79
N GLU A 72 7.23 9.26 6.13
CA GLU A 72 8.43 9.64 6.87
C GLU A 72 9.63 8.78 6.46
N ALA A 73 9.40 7.47 6.25
CA ALA A 73 10.44 6.56 5.80
C ALA A 73 10.99 6.94 4.42
N ALA A 74 10.15 7.38 3.48
CA ALA A 74 10.57 7.88 2.17
C ALA A 74 11.44 9.13 2.30
N GLY A 75 11.03 10.11 3.12
CA GLY A 75 11.83 11.31 3.35
C GLY A 75 13.17 11.02 4.03
N LEU A 76 13.20 10.09 4.98
CA LEU A 76 14.44 9.62 5.61
C LEU A 76 15.37 8.93 4.60
N ALA A 77 14.81 8.12 3.70
CA ALA A 77 15.57 7.36 2.72
C ALA A 77 16.09 8.21 1.56
N LEU A 78 15.30 9.17 1.06
CA LEU A 78 15.52 9.78 -0.27
C LEU A 78 16.09 11.21 -0.22
N ASN A 79 15.94 11.92 0.89
CA ASN A 79 16.30 13.34 0.96
C ASN A 79 17.77 13.59 0.56
N GLY A 80 17.98 14.48 -0.41
CA GLY A 80 19.31 14.91 -0.86
C GLY A 80 20.10 13.87 -1.66
N ARG A 81 19.49 12.77 -2.11
CA ARG A 81 20.20 11.68 -2.80
C ARG A 81 20.17 11.72 -4.34
N GLY A 82 19.41 12.65 -4.94
CA GLY A 82 19.30 12.73 -6.41
C GLY A 82 18.65 11.51 -7.05
N ILE A 83 17.68 10.89 -6.35
CA ILE A 83 16.99 9.68 -6.82
C ILE A 83 15.96 10.03 -7.89
N ARG A 84 15.83 9.16 -8.89
CA ARG A 84 14.86 9.25 -9.97
C ARG A 84 13.69 8.30 -9.74
N CYS A 85 12.52 8.66 -10.25
CA CYS A 85 11.34 7.79 -10.20
C CYS A 85 10.44 8.00 -11.41
N ALA A 86 9.45 7.12 -11.59
CA ALA A 86 8.36 7.33 -12.52
C ALA A 86 7.20 8.09 -11.88
N ASP A 87 6.35 8.69 -12.72
CA ASP A 87 5.14 9.41 -12.29
C ASP A 87 4.07 8.51 -11.66
N ILE A 88 4.26 7.19 -11.74
CA ILE A 88 3.37 6.21 -11.11
C ILE A 88 3.67 5.97 -9.62
N GLU A 89 4.80 6.47 -9.10
CA GLU A 89 5.15 6.35 -7.68
C GLU A 89 4.14 7.09 -6.78
N HIS A 90 4.03 6.63 -5.54
CA HIS A 90 3.24 7.36 -4.55
C HIS A 90 3.87 8.73 -4.28
N GLU A 91 3.05 9.74 -3.99
CA GLU A 91 3.52 11.11 -3.74
C GLU A 91 4.58 11.17 -2.61
N ALA A 92 4.44 10.29 -1.62
CA ALA A 92 5.42 10.06 -0.56
C ALA A 92 6.86 9.82 -1.06
N VAL A 93 7.03 9.17 -2.22
CA VAL A 93 8.32 8.92 -2.87
C VAL A 93 8.61 10.03 -3.87
N SER A 94 7.67 10.34 -4.77
CA SER A 94 7.92 11.29 -5.87
C SER A 94 8.24 12.71 -5.38
N SER A 95 7.79 13.11 -4.19
CA SER A 95 8.15 14.41 -3.60
C SER A 95 9.65 14.55 -3.25
N TRP A 96 10.40 13.45 -3.22
CA TRP A 96 11.84 13.43 -2.93
C TRP A 96 12.69 13.01 -4.13
N CYS A 97 12.06 12.77 -5.28
CA CYS A 97 12.70 12.24 -6.47
C CYS A 97 12.52 13.18 -7.66
N GLN A 98 13.41 13.06 -8.63
CA GLN A 98 13.18 13.59 -9.98
C GLN A 98 12.25 12.61 -10.72
N SER A 99 11.01 13.03 -11.00
CA SER A 99 10.05 12.19 -11.72
C SER A 99 10.24 12.33 -13.23
N ASP A 100 11.10 11.51 -13.80
CA ASP A 100 11.48 11.56 -15.22
C ASP A 100 11.65 10.18 -15.88
N LEU A 101 11.36 9.10 -15.15
CA LEU A 101 11.32 7.75 -15.71
C LEU A 101 9.96 7.51 -16.39
N SER A 102 10.00 6.87 -17.56
CA SER A 102 8.80 6.51 -18.32
C SER A 102 8.22 5.17 -17.84
N CYS A 103 6.91 5.00 -18.04
CA CYS A 103 6.26 3.70 -17.92
C CYS A 103 5.42 3.37 -19.16
N GLY A 104 5.26 2.08 -19.44
CA GLY A 104 4.40 1.59 -20.50
C GLY A 104 2.91 1.59 -20.13
N LEU A 105 2.05 1.27 -21.11
CA LEU A 105 0.62 1.01 -20.89
C LEU A 105 0.36 -0.19 -19.97
N ASP A 106 1.32 -1.12 -19.90
CA ASP A 106 1.34 -2.25 -18.97
C ASP A 106 1.79 -1.85 -17.55
N GLY A 107 2.14 -0.58 -17.33
CA GLY A 107 2.60 -0.01 -16.08
C GLY A 107 4.06 -0.31 -15.74
N GLY A 108 4.79 -1.04 -16.60
CA GLY A 108 6.21 -1.34 -16.36
C GLY A 108 7.08 -0.09 -16.48
N VAL A 109 7.99 0.12 -15.53
CA VAL A 109 8.95 1.23 -15.54
C VAL A 109 10.29 0.75 -16.07
N ALA A 110 10.85 1.50 -17.03
CA ALA A 110 12.22 1.26 -17.49
C ALA A 110 13.22 1.79 -16.44
N CYS A 111 14.12 0.94 -15.97
CA CYS A 111 15.13 1.30 -14.97
C CYS A 111 16.54 1.04 -15.49
N GLU A 112 17.19 2.09 -16.00
CA GLU A 112 18.55 2.02 -16.57
C GLU A 112 19.65 2.19 -15.50
N ALA A 113 19.35 2.90 -14.41
CA ALA A 113 20.28 3.18 -13.31
C ALA A 113 19.65 2.80 -11.95
N PRO A 114 19.60 1.49 -11.60
CA PRO A 114 18.95 0.99 -10.38
C PRO A 114 19.41 1.70 -9.10
N GLU A 115 20.71 1.92 -8.96
CA GLU A 115 21.35 2.53 -7.80
C GLU A 115 20.95 3.99 -7.53
N ALA A 116 20.35 4.64 -8.53
CA ALA A 116 19.81 5.99 -8.45
C ALA A 116 18.28 6.02 -8.65
N THR A 117 17.59 4.88 -8.55
CA THR A 117 16.15 4.77 -8.82
C THR A 117 15.36 4.33 -7.58
N ALA A 118 14.20 4.97 -7.37
CA ALA A 118 13.14 4.49 -6.50
C ALA A 118 12.03 3.84 -7.34
N LEU A 119 11.60 2.64 -6.95
CA LEU A 119 10.56 1.89 -7.66
C LEU A 119 9.67 1.11 -6.69
N GLN A 120 8.35 1.32 -6.76
CA GLN A 120 7.41 0.52 -5.99
C GLN A 120 7.38 -0.94 -6.48
N LEU A 121 7.26 -1.90 -5.57
CA LEU A 121 7.07 -3.30 -5.95
C LEU A 121 5.67 -3.54 -6.53
N ALA A 122 4.66 -2.84 -6.00
CA ALA A 122 3.28 -2.97 -6.42
C ALA A 122 2.56 -1.63 -6.41
N ASN A 123 1.89 -1.30 -7.50
CA ASN A 123 1.21 -0.02 -7.61
C ASN A 123 -0.06 0.07 -6.76
N SER A 124 -0.21 1.16 -6.01
CA SER A 124 -1.34 1.34 -5.08
C SER A 124 -2.68 1.59 -5.76
N GLU A 125 -2.68 2.07 -7.00
CA GLU A 125 -3.89 2.31 -7.79
C GLU A 125 -4.23 1.09 -8.65
N THR A 126 -3.30 0.66 -9.50
CA THR A 126 -3.53 -0.38 -10.51
C THR A 126 -3.30 -1.81 -10.00
N GLY A 127 -2.53 -1.96 -8.92
CA GLY A 127 -2.05 -3.24 -8.43
C GLY A 127 -0.90 -3.85 -9.24
N ILE A 128 -0.47 -3.23 -10.34
CA ILE A 128 0.58 -3.77 -11.23
C ILE A 128 1.89 -3.96 -10.47
N LEU A 129 2.52 -5.12 -10.67
CA LEU A 129 3.80 -5.47 -10.06
C LEU A 129 4.95 -5.08 -10.98
N GLN A 130 5.95 -4.40 -10.41
CA GLN A 130 7.17 -4.05 -11.15
C GLN A 130 8.14 -5.23 -11.19
N GLN A 131 8.96 -5.26 -12.25
CA GLN A 131 10.16 -6.08 -12.27
C GLN A 131 11.31 -5.29 -11.64
N LEU A 132 11.78 -5.74 -10.49
CA LEU A 132 12.82 -5.02 -9.74
C LEU A 132 14.21 -5.42 -10.25
N PRO A 133 15.07 -4.45 -10.62
CA PRO A 133 16.47 -4.70 -10.94
C PRO A 133 17.33 -4.87 -9.67
N GLU A 134 18.46 -5.57 -9.81
CA GLU A 134 19.46 -5.66 -8.74
C GLU A 134 20.12 -4.31 -8.49
N GLY A 135 20.42 -3.99 -7.23
CA GLY A 135 21.09 -2.74 -6.85
C GLY A 135 20.16 -1.52 -6.71
N LEU A 136 18.84 -1.72 -6.77
CA LEU A 136 17.85 -0.65 -6.68
C LEU A 136 18.06 0.22 -5.41
N ALA A 137 18.03 1.55 -5.54
CA ALA A 137 18.27 2.44 -4.41
C ALA A 137 17.20 2.28 -3.32
N LEU A 138 15.93 2.25 -3.72
CA LEU A 138 14.78 2.13 -2.83
C LEU A 138 13.66 1.34 -3.51
N CYS A 139 13.10 0.37 -2.80
CA CYS A 139 11.85 -0.27 -3.17
C CYS A 139 10.68 0.17 -2.26
N ASP A 140 9.62 0.75 -2.81
CA ASP A 140 8.38 0.92 -2.04
C ASP A 140 7.59 -0.41 -2.00
N MET A 141 7.68 -1.11 -0.87
CA MET A 141 7.01 -2.39 -0.64
C MET A 141 5.65 -2.23 0.07
N THR A 142 5.18 -1.00 0.29
CA THR A 142 4.01 -0.67 1.11
C THR A 142 2.74 -1.41 0.70
N GLN A 143 2.55 -1.67 -0.60
CA GLN A 143 1.38 -2.41 -1.09
C GLN A 143 1.61 -3.92 -1.25
N ALA A 144 2.85 -4.36 -1.33
CA ALA A 144 3.20 -5.76 -1.51
C ALA A 144 3.33 -6.49 -0.17
N PHE A 145 3.87 -5.82 0.86
CA PHE A 145 4.09 -6.41 2.17
C PHE A 145 2.79 -6.94 2.77
N GLY A 146 2.82 -8.20 3.20
CA GLY A 146 1.66 -8.88 3.78
C GLY A 146 0.57 -9.28 2.78
N LYS A 147 0.72 -9.00 1.47
CA LYS A 147 -0.21 -9.39 0.40
C LYS A 147 0.39 -10.34 -0.63
N LEU A 148 1.71 -10.32 -0.77
CA LEU A 148 2.46 -11.17 -1.68
C LEU A 148 3.52 -11.98 -0.91
N PRO A 149 3.85 -13.20 -1.35
CA PRO A 149 4.97 -13.97 -0.82
C PRO A 149 6.27 -13.41 -1.39
N VAL A 150 6.74 -12.30 -0.82
CA VAL A 150 7.98 -11.61 -1.23
C VAL A 150 8.85 -11.34 -0.01
N ALA A 151 10.17 -11.30 -0.23
CA ALA A 151 11.14 -10.97 0.79
C ALA A 151 12.05 -9.84 0.33
N PHE A 152 12.47 -8.97 1.24
CA PHE A 152 13.38 -7.85 0.99
C PHE A 152 14.66 -8.30 0.28
N HIS A 153 15.28 -9.40 0.72
CA HIS A 153 16.49 -9.92 0.10
C HIS A 153 16.30 -10.44 -1.34
N TRP A 154 15.07 -10.68 -1.80
CA TRP A 154 14.77 -11.04 -3.20
C TRP A 154 14.60 -9.82 -4.11
N THR A 155 14.44 -8.62 -3.54
CA THR A 155 14.17 -7.41 -4.31
C THR A 155 15.39 -6.81 -5.00
N GLY A 156 16.59 -7.18 -4.55
CA GLY A 156 17.83 -6.53 -4.98
C GLY A 156 18.03 -5.09 -4.47
N ALA A 157 17.09 -4.55 -3.69
CA ALA A 157 17.13 -3.16 -3.24
C ALA A 157 18.03 -2.92 -2.01
N ASN A 158 18.60 -1.72 -1.90
CA ASN A 158 19.38 -1.29 -0.75
C ASN A 158 18.51 -0.81 0.41
N MET A 159 17.34 -0.24 0.10
CA MET A 159 16.36 0.21 1.08
C MET A 159 14.95 -0.20 0.69
N ALA A 160 14.05 -0.35 1.65
CA ALA A 160 12.62 -0.56 1.38
C ALA A 160 11.70 0.16 2.37
N LEU A 161 10.51 0.53 1.88
CA LEU A 161 9.46 1.19 2.67
C LEU A 161 8.32 0.24 2.99
N VAL A 162 7.82 0.28 4.24
CA VAL A 162 6.61 -0.43 4.67
C VAL A 162 5.77 0.42 5.64
N SER A 163 4.46 0.16 5.68
CA SER A 163 3.51 0.86 6.55
C SER A 163 2.53 -0.10 7.22
N ALA A 164 2.35 0.00 8.53
CA ALA A 164 1.58 -0.96 9.32
C ALA A 164 0.10 -1.01 8.93
N HIS A 165 -0.52 0.15 8.70
CA HIS A 165 -1.95 0.22 8.38
C HIS A 165 -2.33 -0.38 7.02
N LYS A 166 -1.36 -0.79 6.18
CA LYS A 166 -1.64 -1.48 4.92
C LYS A 166 -1.83 -2.99 5.11
N ILE A 167 -1.38 -3.51 6.24
CA ILE A 167 -1.48 -4.93 6.61
C ILE A 167 -2.40 -5.15 7.83
N GLY A 168 -3.12 -4.12 8.25
CA GLY A 168 -4.05 -4.18 9.38
C GLY A 168 -3.41 -3.89 10.74
N GLY A 169 -2.24 -3.26 10.76
CA GLY A 169 -1.68 -2.62 11.95
C GLY A 169 -2.22 -1.21 12.18
N PRO A 170 -1.76 -0.52 13.25
CA PRO A 170 -2.19 0.84 13.52
C PRO A 170 -1.69 1.85 12.49
N LYS A 171 -2.43 2.95 12.34
CA LYS A 171 -1.95 4.15 11.62
C LYS A 171 -0.90 4.86 12.50
N GLY A 172 -0.02 5.65 11.86
CA GLY A 172 1.00 6.42 12.58
C GLY A 172 2.26 5.64 12.94
N VAL A 173 2.49 4.48 12.30
CA VAL A 173 3.74 3.73 12.37
C VAL A 173 4.05 3.04 11.03
N GLY A 174 5.32 3.06 10.66
CA GLY A 174 5.88 2.36 9.51
C GLY A 174 7.35 2.02 9.77
N ALA A 175 8.05 1.54 8.74
CA ALA A 175 9.48 1.29 8.85
C ALA A 175 10.21 1.56 7.54
N LEU A 176 11.45 2.02 7.69
CA LEU A 176 12.49 1.98 6.66
C LEU A 176 13.37 0.76 6.91
N ILE A 177 13.55 -0.07 5.90
CA ILE A 177 14.41 -1.23 5.91
C ILE A 177 15.69 -0.86 5.18
N VAL A 178 16.84 -1.14 5.78
CA VAL A 178 18.13 -0.70 5.26
C VAL A 178 19.10 -1.88 5.20
N LYS A 179 19.55 -2.23 4.00
CA LYS A 179 20.61 -3.23 3.81
C LYS A 179 21.86 -2.76 4.56
N ARG A 180 22.43 -3.64 5.41
CA ARG A 180 23.64 -3.32 6.19
C ARG A 180 24.76 -2.79 5.29
N GLY A 181 25.46 -1.77 5.78
CA GLY A 181 26.46 -1.02 5.01
C GLY A 181 25.90 0.13 4.18
N THR A 182 24.57 0.28 4.09
CA THR A 182 23.94 1.45 3.47
C THR A 182 23.83 2.57 4.49
N GLU A 183 24.51 3.68 4.23
CA GLU A 183 24.44 4.88 5.08
C GLU A 183 23.11 5.62 4.87
N VAL A 184 22.48 6.03 5.97
CA VAL A 184 21.25 6.83 6.01
C VAL A 184 21.39 7.92 7.07
N ALA A 185 21.44 9.18 6.64
CA ALA A 185 21.58 10.33 7.52
C ALA A 185 20.25 10.66 8.22
N ALA A 186 20.31 10.95 9.52
CA ALA A 186 19.13 11.31 10.29
C ALA A 186 18.52 12.63 9.81
N GLN A 187 17.21 12.62 9.57
CA GLN A 187 16.41 13.83 9.33
C GLN A 187 15.92 14.44 10.66
N ILE A 188 15.38 13.58 11.54
CA ILE A 188 14.98 13.97 12.91
C ILE A 188 16.17 13.74 13.84
N LYS A 189 16.83 14.83 14.23
CA LYS A 189 18.00 14.85 15.12
C LYS A 189 17.59 14.91 16.59
N GLY A 190 18.41 14.36 17.48
CA GLY A 190 18.11 14.29 18.91
C GLY A 190 18.84 13.15 19.62
N GLY A 191 18.13 12.46 20.53
CA GLY A 191 18.69 11.50 21.49
C GLY A 191 19.22 10.18 20.93
N GLY A 192 19.29 10.02 19.61
CA GLY A 192 19.94 8.87 18.99
C GLY A 192 19.14 7.56 18.99
N GLN A 193 17.82 7.62 19.21
CA GLN A 193 16.93 6.48 19.02
C GLN A 193 17.03 5.90 17.60
N GLU A 194 16.55 4.66 17.43
CA GLU A 194 16.56 3.95 16.15
C GLU A 194 17.95 3.95 15.48
N MET A 195 18.96 3.53 16.26
CA MET A 195 20.37 3.44 15.82
C MET A 195 20.96 4.78 15.37
N GLY A 196 20.50 5.89 15.95
CA GLY A 196 20.95 7.24 15.61
C GLY A 196 20.31 7.82 14.34
N ARG A 197 19.43 7.08 13.65
CA ARG A 197 18.87 7.48 12.35
C ARG A 197 17.51 8.18 12.45
N ARG A 198 16.77 7.98 13.54
CA ARG A 198 15.45 8.59 13.76
C ARG A 198 15.24 8.86 15.24
N SER A 199 15.49 10.10 15.67
CA SER A 199 15.35 10.49 17.08
C SER A 199 13.90 10.66 17.53
N GLY A 200 13.71 10.65 18.85
CA GLY A 200 12.41 10.78 19.53
C GLY A 200 12.01 9.47 20.20
N THR A 201 11.39 9.57 21.38
CA THR A 201 10.90 8.41 22.13
C THR A 201 10.08 7.50 21.23
N GLU A 202 10.39 6.20 21.26
CA GLU A 202 9.78 5.21 20.39
C GLU A 202 8.27 5.10 20.67
N ASN A 203 7.47 5.01 19.61
CA ASN A 203 6.04 4.75 19.71
C ASN A 203 5.81 3.27 20.05
N VAL A 204 6.08 2.88 21.30
CA VAL A 204 6.04 1.48 21.77
C VAL A 204 4.69 0.82 21.43
N ILE A 205 3.59 1.54 21.61
CA ILE A 205 2.23 1.06 21.33
C ILE A 205 2.06 0.76 19.83
N GLY A 206 2.39 1.73 18.97
CA GLY A 206 2.29 1.55 17.52
C GLY A 206 3.21 0.44 17.02
N ILE A 207 4.44 0.40 17.52
CA ILE A 207 5.45 -0.61 17.17
C ILE A 207 4.98 -2.01 17.55
N ALA A 208 4.42 -2.20 18.75
CA ALA A 208 3.83 -3.48 19.17
C ALA A 208 2.73 -3.95 18.21
N GLY A 209 1.79 -3.05 17.88
CA GLY A 209 0.71 -3.33 16.93
C GLY A 209 1.23 -3.64 15.52
N PHE A 210 2.33 -3.01 15.09
CA PHE A 210 2.94 -3.29 13.80
C PHE A 210 3.58 -4.68 13.76
N GLY A 211 4.35 -5.05 14.78
CA GLY A 211 4.94 -6.38 14.90
C GLY A 211 3.90 -7.49 14.84
N ALA A 212 2.83 -7.38 15.64
CA ALA A 212 1.74 -8.35 15.65
C ALA A 212 0.98 -8.40 14.31
N ALA A 213 0.73 -7.25 13.66
CA ALA A 213 0.11 -7.23 12.34
C ALA A 213 0.99 -7.88 11.26
N ALA A 214 2.31 -7.70 11.33
CA ALA A 214 3.27 -8.30 10.41
C ALA A 214 3.29 -9.82 10.52
N GLU A 215 3.28 -10.35 11.75
CA GLU A 215 3.18 -11.79 12.01
C GLU A 215 1.85 -12.36 11.50
N ALA A 216 0.71 -11.72 11.83
CA ALA A 216 -0.60 -12.16 11.37
C ALA A 216 -0.73 -12.13 9.83
N ALA A 217 -0.19 -11.10 9.18
CA ALA A 217 -0.20 -11.02 7.71
C ALA A 217 0.62 -12.13 7.05
N GLN A 218 1.69 -12.62 7.70
CA GLN A 218 2.43 -13.78 7.21
C GLN A 218 1.67 -15.09 7.38
N ARG A 219 0.93 -15.26 8.47
CA ARG A 219 0.03 -16.42 8.63
C ARG A 219 -1.00 -16.47 7.51
N ASP A 220 -1.65 -15.33 7.20
CA ASP A 220 -2.60 -15.26 6.09
C ASP A 220 -2.00 -15.66 4.74
N LEU A 221 -0.74 -15.30 4.48
CA LEU A 221 -0.02 -15.71 3.27
C LEU A 221 0.22 -17.21 3.25
N ALA A 222 0.68 -17.78 4.36
CA ALA A 222 0.92 -19.22 4.51
C ALA A 222 -0.39 -20.04 4.36
N ASP A 223 -1.48 -19.54 4.92
CA ASP A 223 -2.80 -20.17 4.89
C ASP A 223 -3.53 -19.97 3.53
N GLY A 224 -2.93 -19.22 2.61
CA GLY A 224 -3.46 -19.01 1.27
C GLY A 224 -4.66 -18.07 1.20
N VAL A 225 -4.88 -17.23 2.23
CA VAL A 225 -5.99 -16.25 2.29
C VAL A 225 -5.98 -15.33 1.06
N TRP A 226 -4.80 -14.84 0.66
CA TRP A 226 -4.69 -13.96 -0.50
C TRP A 226 -4.98 -14.63 -1.84
N LYS A 227 -4.87 -15.96 -1.94
CA LYS A 227 -5.34 -16.70 -3.13
C LYS A 227 -6.86 -16.68 -3.22
N GLN A 228 -7.56 -16.70 -2.09
CA GLN A 228 -9.02 -16.55 -2.07
C GLN A 228 -9.43 -15.13 -2.43
N VAL A 229 -8.72 -14.12 -1.92
CA VAL A 229 -8.95 -12.72 -2.31
C VAL A 229 -8.73 -12.52 -3.82
N GLU A 230 -7.70 -13.16 -4.40
CA GLU A 230 -7.47 -13.16 -5.84
C GLU A 230 -8.64 -13.76 -6.63
N LYS A 231 -9.17 -14.90 -6.17
CA LYS A 231 -10.34 -15.53 -6.76
C LYS A 231 -11.54 -14.58 -6.75
N LEU A 232 -11.79 -13.88 -5.64
CA LEU A 232 -12.88 -12.90 -5.53
C LEU A 232 -12.67 -11.71 -6.48
N ARG A 233 -11.44 -11.18 -6.59
CA ARG A 233 -11.11 -10.12 -7.55
C ARG A 233 -11.36 -10.57 -8.99
N ASN A 234 -11.00 -11.80 -9.34
CA ASN A 234 -11.26 -12.36 -10.67
C ASN A 234 -12.77 -12.54 -10.94
N ILE A 235 -13.56 -12.96 -9.93
CA ILE A 235 -15.02 -13.06 -10.04
C ILE A 235 -15.64 -11.67 -10.27
N LEU A 236 -15.21 -10.66 -9.51
CA LEU A 236 -15.62 -9.26 -9.67
C LEU A 236 -15.39 -8.80 -11.12
N GLU A 237 -14.16 -8.90 -11.61
CA GLU A 237 -13.80 -8.43 -12.95
C GLU A 237 -14.59 -9.16 -14.04
N LYS A 238 -14.74 -10.49 -13.92
CA LYS A 238 -15.52 -11.28 -14.88
C LYS A 238 -17.00 -10.89 -14.90
N ALA A 239 -17.61 -10.71 -13.73
CA ALA A 239 -19.03 -10.38 -13.63
C ALA A 239 -19.31 -8.94 -14.10
N VAL A 240 -18.42 -7.99 -13.81
CA VAL A 240 -18.50 -6.63 -14.39
C VAL A 240 -18.39 -6.71 -15.91
N ALA A 241 -17.41 -7.43 -16.46
CA ALA A 241 -17.19 -7.54 -17.91
C ALA A 241 -18.41 -8.15 -18.65
N GLN A 242 -19.16 -9.05 -18.02
CA GLN A 242 -20.39 -9.61 -18.58
C GLN A 242 -21.52 -8.59 -18.71
N SER A 243 -21.60 -7.63 -17.78
CA SER A 243 -22.66 -6.62 -17.73
C SER A 243 -22.29 -5.28 -18.39
N ALA A 244 -20.99 -5.00 -18.53
CA ALA A 244 -20.45 -3.76 -19.08
C ALA A 244 -19.17 -4.06 -19.90
N SER A 245 -19.37 -4.61 -21.10
CA SER A 245 -18.29 -5.11 -21.97
C SER A 245 -17.26 -4.08 -22.43
N GLU A 246 -17.58 -2.79 -22.35
CA GLU A 246 -16.67 -1.69 -22.71
C GLU A 246 -15.76 -1.26 -21.54
N THR A 247 -15.89 -1.88 -20.37
CA THR A 247 -15.08 -1.55 -19.19
C THR A 247 -13.63 -1.98 -19.41
N ILE A 248 -12.69 -1.07 -19.23
CA ILE A 248 -11.26 -1.37 -19.29
C ILE A 248 -10.77 -1.74 -17.89
N PHE A 249 -10.13 -2.90 -17.75
CA PHE A 249 -9.48 -3.33 -16.51
C PHE A 249 -7.97 -3.07 -16.60
N VAL A 250 -7.48 -2.06 -15.89
CA VAL A 250 -6.09 -1.63 -15.99
C VAL A 250 -5.15 -2.72 -15.46
N GLY A 251 -4.19 -3.11 -16.31
CA GLY A 251 -3.22 -4.19 -16.04
C GLY A 251 -3.80 -5.61 -16.11
N GLN A 252 -4.98 -5.79 -16.68
CA GLN A 252 -5.54 -7.13 -16.95
C GLN A 252 -4.58 -7.97 -17.80
N GLY A 253 -4.41 -9.24 -17.45
CA GLY A 253 -3.46 -10.15 -18.11
C GLY A 253 -2.01 -10.04 -17.61
N GLY A 254 -1.66 -8.96 -16.89
CA GLY A 254 -0.35 -8.76 -16.27
C GLY A 254 -0.26 -9.28 -14.83
N ARG A 255 0.96 -9.23 -14.26
CA ARG A 255 1.20 -9.53 -12.84
C ARG A 255 0.65 -8.38 -11.99
N ARG A 256 -0.31 -8.66 -11.12
CA ARG A 256 -0.95 -7.67 -10.24
C ARG A 256 -1.12 -8.19 -8.81
N LEU A 257 -1.37 -7.28 -7.88
CA LEU A 257 -1.83 -7.60 -6.53
C LEU A 257 -3.09 -8.48 -6.62
N PRO A 258 -3.24 -9.45 -5.69
CA PRO A 258 -4.40 -10.33 -5.69
C PRO A 258 -5.72 -9.56 -5.52
N ASN A 259 -5.69 -8.41 -4.84
CA ASN A 259 -6.88 -7.76 -4.31
C ASN A 259 -7.36 -6.54 -5.09
N THR A 260 -6.62 -6.09 -6.11
CA THR A 260 -6.85 -4.78 -6.72
C THR A 260 -7.48 -4.94 -8.09
N SER A 261 -8.60 -4.25 -8.32
CA SER A 261 -9.16 -4.01 -9.64
C SER A 261 -9.29 -2.51 -9.85
N TYR A 262 -8.79 -2.02 -10.98
CA TYR A 262 -8.91 -0.62 -11.37
C TYR A 262 -9.60 -0.57 -12.72
N MET A 263 -10.83 -0.08 -12.71
CA MET A 263 -11.77 -0.18 -13.82
C MET A 263 -12.01 1.21 -14.40
N ILE A 264 -11.95 1.34 -15.72
CA ILE A 264 -12.32 2.57 -16.42
C ILE A 264 -13.65 2.31 -17.12
N SER A 265 -14.68 3.08 -16.74
CA SER A 265 -16.00 3.04 -17.36
C SER A 265 -16.27 4.36 -18.07
N GLU A 266 -15.91 4.45 -19.35
CA GLU A 266 -15.90 5.71 -20.10
C GLU A 266 -17.23 6.47 -20.06
N GLY A 267 -17.15 7.77 -19.77
CA GLY A 267 -18.29 8.66 -19.60
C GLY A 267 -18.97 8.59 -18.24
N TRP A 268 -18.49 7.75 -17.33
CA TRP A 268 -18.89 7.76 -15.92
C TRP A 268 -17.75 8.28 -15.06
N ARG A 269 -17.83 9.54 -14.64
CA ARG A 269 -16.76 10.16 -13.83
C ARG A 269 -16.52 9.41 -12.52
N GLY A 270 -15.26 9.20 -12.18
CA GLY A 270 -14.83 8.47 -10.98
C GLY A 270 -15.40 9.06 -9.69
N GLU A 271 -15.48 10.39 -9.56
CA GLU A 271 -16.09 11.04 -8.39
C GLU A 271 -17.57 10.68 -8.25
N THR A 272 -18.28 10.60 -9.38
CA THR A 272 -19.70 10.25 -9.41
C THR A 272 -19.89 8.77 -9.09
N GLN A 273 -19.01 7.91 -9.60
CA GLN A 273 -18.99 6.49 -9.25
C GLN A 273 -18.81 6.32 -7.73
N VAL A 274 -17.77 6.93 -7.14
CA VAL A 274 -17.48 6.84 -5.70
C VAL A 274 -18.68 7.31 -4.87
N MET A 275 -19.27 8.46 -5.20
CA MET A 275 -20.46 8.97 -4.49
C MET A 275 -21.66 8.03 -4.58
N GLN A 276 -21.96 7.49 -5.78
CA GLN A 276 -23.09 6.57 -5.96
C GLN A 276 -22.88 5.25 -5.22
N MET A 277 -21.64 4.74 -5.22
CA MET A 277 -21.30 3.53 -4.49
C MET A 277 -21.31 3.75 -2.97
N ASP A 278 -20.87 4.90 -2.47
CA ASP A 278 -20.96 5.24 -1.04
C ASP A 278 -22.42 5.31 -0.55
N LEU A 279 -23.29 5.97 -1.31
CA LEU A 279 -24.74 6.00 -1.03
C LEU A 279 -25.36 4.60 -1.05
N ALA A 280 -24.84 3.69 -1.87
CA ALA A 280 -25.25 2.28 -1.90
C ALA A 280 -24.58 1.40 -0.82
N GLY A 281 -23.71 1.98 0.01
CA GLY A 281 -23.06 1.32 1.13
C GLY A 281 -21.75 0.62 0.79
N PHE A 282 -21.00 1.10 -0.20
CA PHE A 282 -19.67 0.59 -0.57
C PHE A 282 -18.59 1.65 -0.39
N SER A 283 -17.51 1.31 0.30
CA SER A 283 -16.32 2.15 0.35
C SER A 283 -15.36 1.78 -0.78
N VAL A 284 -15.19 2.67 -1.75
CA VAL A 284 -14.33 2.52 -2.95
C VAL A 284 -13.56 3.83 -3.20
N SER A 285 -12.63 3.83 -4.15
CA SER A 285 -11.82 5.01 -4.47
C SER A 285 -11.71 5.26 -5.97
N ALA A 286 -11.40 6.47 -6.40
CA ALA A 286 -11.16 6.82 -7.81
C ALA A 286 -9.64 6.98 -8.14
N GLY A 287 -8.75 6.68 -7.18
CA GLY A 287 -7.29 6.85 -7.33
C GLY A 287 -6.58 7.01 -5.99
N SER A 288 -5.47 7.75 -5.95
CA SER A 288 -4.74 8.04 -4.71
C SER A 288 -5.55 8.97 -3.78
N ALA A 289 -6.15 8.34 -2.74
CA ALA A 289 -6.91 9.00 -1.67
C ALA A 289 -6.11 10.03 -0.85
N CYS A 290 -4.78 10.12 -1.03
CA CYS A 290 -3.89 11.00 -0.27
C CYS A 290 -3.81 12.45 -0.81
N SER A 291 -4.46 12.78 -1.93
CA SER A 291 -4.44 14.12 -2.51
C SER A 291 -5.46 15.08 -1.86
N SER A 292 -5.20 15.50 -0.62
CA SER A 292 -5.78 16.72 0.03
C SER A 292 -7.26 17.10 -0.25
N GLY A 293 -8.15 16.11 -0.43
CA GLY A 293 -9.60 16.35 -0.64
C GLY A 293 -10.00 16.92 -2.01
N LYS A 294 -9.08 17.05 -2.98
CA LYS A 294 -9.42 17.34 -4.38
C LYS A 294 -9.23 16.06 -5.17
N VAL A 295 -10.33 15.45 -5.64
CA VAL A 295 -10.20 14.35 -6.60
C VAL A 295 -9.56 14.93 -7.86
N LYS A 296 -8.25 14.73 -7.97
CA LYS A 296 -7.47 15.05 -9.15
C LYS A 296 -7.44 13.80 -10.03
N ARG A 297 -7.41 14.02 -11.33
CA ARG A 297 -7.17 12.99 -12.36
C ARG A 297 -5.99 12.10 -11.93
N SER A 298 -6.09 10.79 -12.16
CA SER A 298 -5.01 9.86 -11.78
C SER A 298 -3.74 10.16 -12.57
N ARG A 299 -2.70 10.66 -11.88
CA ARG A 299 -1.36 10.84 -12.46
C ARG A 299 -0.79 9.51 -12.95
N VAL A 300 -1.10 8.41 -12.25
CA VAL A 300 -0.69 7.06 -12.61
C VAL A 300 -1.23 6.67 -13.99
N LEU A 301 -2.53 6.81 -14.23
CA LEU A 301 -3.13 6.46 -15.53
C LEU A 301 -2.62 7.36 -16.66
N GLN A 302 -2.41 8.65 -16.38
CA GLN A 302 -1.82 9.56 -17.37
C GLN A 302 -0.38 9.17 -17.73
N ALA A 303 0.44 8.83 -16.73
CA ALA A 303 1.81 8.36 -16.95
C ALA A 303 1.86 7.06 -17.77
N MET A 304 0.88 6.17 -17.57
CA MET A 304 0.73 4.95 -18.35
C MET A 304 0.26 5.21 -19.81
N GLY A 305 -0.21 6.42 -20.13
CA GLY A 305 -0.63 6.80 -21.47
C GLY A 305 -2.14 6.74 -21.72
N PHE A 306 -2.97 6.57 -20.69
CA PHE A 306 -4.43 6.71 -20.83
C PHE A 306 -4.80 8.18 -21.05
N SER A 307 -5.87 8.43 -21.82
CA SER A 307 -6.35 9.79 -22.05
C SER A 307 -6.84 10.45 -20.76
N ALA A 308 -6.91 11.78 -20.74
CA ALA A 308 -7.42 12.51 -19.58
C ALA A 308 -8.88 12.14 -19.27
N GLU A 309 -9.66 11.83 -20.31
CA GLU A 309 -11.05 11.39 -20.22
C GLU A 309 -11.15 9.99 -19.58
N GLN A 310 -10.31 9.06 -20.02
CA GLN A 310 -10.23 7.71 -19.46
C GLN A 310 -9.77 7.75 -17.99
N ALA A 311 -8.71 8.49 -17.69
CA ALA A 311 -8.19 8.65 -16.34
C ALA A 311 -9.22 9.28 -15.37
N ALA A 312 -10.14 10.11 -15.87
CA ALA A 312 -11.22 10.70 -15.09
C ALA A 312 -12.42 9.76 -14.86
N CYS A 313 -12.48 8.61 -15.54
CA CYS A 313 -13.57 7.64 -15.44
C CYS A 313 -13.18 6.37 -14.68
N ALA A 314 -12.08 6.43 -13.92
CA ALA A 314 -11.52 5.29 -13.23
C ALA A 314 -12.12 5.09 -11.83
N LEU A 315 -12.30 3.82 -11.43
CA LEU A 315 -12.75 3.39 -10.12
C LEU A 315 -11.89 2.21 -9.65
N ARG A 316 -11.25 2.39 -8.49
CA ARG A 316 -10.48 1.38 -7.80
C ARG A 316 -11.35 0.66 -6.77
N VAL A 317 -11.38 -0.66 -6.90
CA VAL A 317 -11.97 -1.60 -5.94
C VAL A 317 -10.81 -2.45 -5.40
N SER A 318 -10.57 -2.36 -4.09
CA SER A 318 -9.49 -3.09 -3.43
C SER A 318 -10.02 -3.92 -2.27
N LEU A 319 -9.99 -5.24 -2.48
CA LEU A 319 -10.53 -6.24 -1.57
C LEU A 319 -9.55 -6.50 -0.40
N GLY A 320 -10.03 -7.18 0.62
CA GLY A 320 -9.19 -7.74 1.67
C GLY A 320 -9.77 -9.02 2.26
N PRO A 321 -9.09 -9.61 3.26
CA PRO A 321 -9.41 -10.93 3.80
C PRO A 321 -10.85 -11.10 4.32
N GLN A 322 -11.52 -10.02 4.70
CA GLN A 322 -12.87 -10.06 5.27
C GLN A 322 -13.98 -10.05 4.21
N ASN A 323 -13.65 -9.73 2.95
CA ASN A 323 -14.65 -9.70 1.89
C ASN A 323 -15.08 -11.10 1.48
N LYS A 324 -16.36 -11.26 1.16
CA LYS A 324 -16.97 -12.54 0.76
C LYS A 324 -17.55 -12.46 -0.64
N GLN A 325 -17.96 -13.60 -1.18
CA GLN A 325 -18.56 -13.65 -2.51
C GLN A 325 -19.85 -12.83 -2.60
N GLU A 326 -20.66 -12.82 -1.55
CA GLU A 326 -21.92 -12.05 -1.49
C GLU A 326 -21.66 -10.53 -1.58
N ASP A 327 -20.53 -10.06 -1.04
CA ASP A 327 -20.12 -8.65 -1.16
C ASP A 327 -19.84 -8.28 -2.62
N ILE A 328 -19.22 -9.20 -3.37
CA ILE A 328 -18.87 -9.03 -4.78
C ILE A 328 -20.13 -9.05 -5.64
N GLU A 329 -21.02 -10.01 -5.42
CA GLU A 329 -22.29 -10.12 -6.14
C GLU A 329 -23.14 -8.85 -5.98
N ARG A 330 -23.27 -8.37 -4.74
CA ARG A 330 -24.00 -7.12 -4.46
C ARG A 330 -23.30 -5.91 -5.09
N PHE A 331 -21.98 -5.83 -5.07
CA PHE A 331 -21.25 -4.74 -5.72
C PHE A 331 -21.54 -4.71 -7.22
N VAL A 332 -21.45 -5.86 -7.89
CA VAL A 332 -21.65 -5.98 -9.34
C VAL A 332 -23.09 -5.63 -9.73
N GLU A 333 -24.08 -6.11 -8.97
CA GLU A 333 -25.49 -5.78 -9.20
C GLU A 333 -25.72 -4.26 -9.13
N VAL A 334 -25.25 -3.62 -8.06
CA VAL A 334 -25.45 -2.19 -7.83
C VAL A 334 -24.69 -1.35 -8.85
N TRP A 335 -23.39 -1.62 -9.03
CA TRP A 335 -22.55 -0.88 -9.98
C TRP A 335 -23.08 -1.05 -11.41
N GLY A 336 -23.45 -2.27 -11.79
CA GLY A 336 -24.06 -2.59 -13.07
C GLY A 336 -25.36 -1.82 -13.30
N ALA A 337 -26.26 -1.77 -12.32
CA ALA A 337 -27.51 -1.01 -12.43
C ALA A 337 -27.28 0.50 -12.66
N HIS A 338 -26.27 1.10 -12.02
CA HIS A 338 -25.88 2.49 -12.27
C HIS A 338 -25.32 2.69 -13.69
N GLN A 339 -24.45 1.77 -14.12
CA GLN A 339 -23.85 1.78 -15.46
C GLN A 339 -24.92 1.72 -16.56
N HIS A 340 -25.89 0.80 -16.44
CA HIS A 340 -26.97 0.62 -17.42
C HIS A 340 -27.84 1.88 -17.55
N ARG A 341 -28.16 2.55 -16.43
CA ARG A 341 -28.92 3.80 -16.45
C ARG A 341 -28.17 4.92 -17.17
N LEU A 342 -26.84 4.97 -17.03
CA LEU A 342 -26.00 5.95 -17.72
C LEU A 342 -25.98 5.69 -19.23
N GLN A 343 -25.78 4.44 -19.65
CA GLN A 343 -25.81 4.06 -21.06
C GLN A 343 -27.18 4.35 -21.69
N GLY A 344 -28.28 4.06 -20.98
CA GLY A 344 -29.63 4.38 -21.43
C GLY A 344 -29.83 5.87 -21.70
N ARG A 345 -29.36 6.75 -20.80
CA ARG A 345 -29.42 8.21 -20.98
C ARG A 345 -28.60 8.72 -22.16
N ARG A 346 -27.46 8.09 -22.45
CA ARG A 346 -26.59 8.47 -23.60
C ARG A 346 -27.17 8.04 -24.93
N ARG A 347 -27.89 6.91 -25.00
CA ARG A 347 -28.58 6.46 -26.22
C ARG A 347 -29.80 7.32 -26.57
N SER A 348 -30.36 8.02 -25.60
CA SER A 348 -31.52 8.90 -25.75
C SER A 348 -31.20 10.38 -25.96
N ALA A 349 -29.91 10.76 -25.91
CA ALA A 349 -29.42 12.13 -26.07
C ALA A 349 -28.66 12.29 -27.39
#